data_AF-A0A382J509-F1
#
_entry.id   AF-A0A382J509-F1
#
_cell.length_a   1.000
_cell.length_b   1.000
_cell.length_c   1.000
_cell.angle_alpha   90.00
_cell.angle_beta   90.00
_cell.angle_gamma   90.00
#
_symmetry.space_group_name_H-M   'P 1'
#
loop_
_entity.id
_entity.type
_entity.pdbx_description
1 polymer ?
#
loop_
_entity_poly.entity_id
_entity_poly.type
_entity_poly.pdbx_seq_one_letter_code
_entity_poly.pdbx_strand_id
1 'polypeptide(L)'
;RFIHEQIAGDEMVKPQYANLKPDQIDKLTATGFLRMAPDGTGSGANNAAARNQVMAETLKIVSTSLMGLTVGCAQCHDHRYDPIPQRDYYQLRAIFEPGLDPKSWRVPNSRRITLFTDSDRKTSTAIEVEAKKLDGVRQKKIDFFINRTLTWKLEAVPEEARKPLREAYRSKKRNDEQNALLKKYPSVRQISAGSLYLYDREYSGEISKLNTERKKFAAKKDDTKAAAELKHIDARIKFFRDALSKKVLDAMAKKATDLRATKAEEPFIRALTEPPGKVPTTHVFYRGNHDQPKAAVKPAGLTVVSKKLIPENNIPLPSTGRRTAFANRLTDGQHPLTARVLVNRFWLHH
;
A
#
# COMPACT_ATOMS: atom_id res chain seq x y z
N ARG A 1 -11.26 -3.14 -32.67
CA ARG A 1 -11.54 -2.49 -31.37
C ARG A 1 -11.23 -3.40 -30.19
N PHE A 2 -11.93 -4.52 -29.98
CA PHE A 2 -11.70 -5.39 -28.80
C PHE A 2 -10.22 -5.83 -28.63
N ILE A 3 -9.59 -6.43 -29.65
CA ILE A 3 -8.17 -6.84 -29.58
C ILE A 3 -7.23 -5.64 -29.31
N HIS A 4 -7.50 -4.48 -29.92
CA HIS A 4 -6.73 -3.26 -29.68
C HIS A 4 -6.73 -2.87 -28.21
N GLU A 5 -7.90 -2.86 -27.58
CA GLU A 5 -8.04 -2.46 -26.18
C GLU A 5 -7.39 -3.51 -25.24
N GLN A 6 -7.52 -4.80 -25.55
CA GLN A 6 -6.93 -5.88 -24.75
C GLN A 6 -5.39 -5.87 -24.78
N ILE A 7 -4.78 -5.54 -25.92
CA ILE A 7 -3.33 -5.55 -26.12
C ILE A 7 -2.68 -4.20 -25.78
N ALA A 8 -3.35 -3.10 -26.10
CA ALA A 8 -2.75 -1.75 -26.12
C ALA A 8 -3.71 -0.65 -25.63
N GLY A 9 -4.78 -0.97 -24.91
CA GLY A 9 -5.74 0.02 -24.43
C GLY A 9 -5.13 1.13 -23.56
N ASP A 10 -4.08 0.82 -22.80
CA ASP A 10 -3.33 1.83 -22.03
C ASP A 10 -2.56 2.79 -22.93
N GLU A 11 -2.04 2.34 -24.08
CA GLU A 11 -1.34 3.18 -25.04
C GLU A 11 -2.29 4.15 -25.77
N MET A 12 -3.58 3.87 -25.74
CA MET A 12 -4.64 4.71 -26.30
C MET A 12 -5.11 5.81 -25.33
N VAL A 13 -4.62 5.80 -24.08
CA VAL A 13 -4.97 6.77 -23.04
C VAL A 13 -3.72 7.54 -22.63
N LYS A 14 -3.78 8.87 -22.67
CA LYS A 14 -2.65 9.70 -22.25
C LYS A 14 -2.53 9.72 -20.71
N PRO A 15 -1.35 9.45 -20.11
CA PRO A 15 -1.06 9.75 -18.71
C PRO A 15 -1.30 11.24 -18.41
N GLN A 16 -1.60 11.67 -17.18
CA GLN A 16 -1.33 11.07 -15.86
C GLN A 16 -2.44 10.19 -15.25
N TYR A 17 -3.41 9.73 -16.06
CA TYR A 17 -4.53 8.86 -15.63
C TYR A 17 -5.34 9.40 -14.43
N ALA A 18 -5.62 10.70 -14.43
CA ALA A 18 -6.47 11.36 -13.44
C ALA A 18 -7.81 11.79 -14.07
N ASN A 19 -8.90 11.72 -13.31
CA ASN A 19 -10.25 12.09 -13.75
C ASN A 19 -10.66 11.40 -15.06
N LEU A 20 -10.47 10.09 -15.10
CA LEU A 20 -10.67 9.28 -16.29
C LEU A 20 -12.15 9.30 -16.73
N LYS A 21 -12.38 9.52 -18.02
CA LYS A 21 -13.70 9.33 -18.64
C LYS A 21 -14.03 7.84 -18.74
N PRO A 22 -15.33 7.45 -18.78
CA PRO A 22 -15.72 6.03 -18.88
C PRO A 22 -15.00 5.27 -20.00
N ASP A 23 -14.93 5.85 -21.19
CA ASP A 23 -14.24 5.27 -22.35
C ASP A 23 -12.71 5.11 -22.16
N GLN A 24 -12.08 5.88 -21.28
CA GLN A 24 -10.67 5.68 -20.90
C GLN A 24 -10.51 4.57 -19.85
N ILE A 25 -11.47 4.47 -18.94
CA ILE A 25 -11.53 3.40 -17.93
C ILE A 25 -11.66 2.05 -18.64
N ASP A 26 -12.52 1.93 -19.65
CA ASP A 26 -12.71 0.69 -20.43
C ASP A 26 -11.41 0.25 -21.10
N LYS A 27 -10.72 1.18 -21.78
CA LYS A 27 -9.44 0.88 -22.45
C LYS A 27 -8.36 0.42 -21.48
N LEU A 28 -8.22 1.11 -20.34
CA LEU A 28 -7.25 0.73 -19.32
C LEU A 28 -7.61 -0.61 -18.67
N THR A 29 -8.90 -0.85 -18.42
CA THR A 29 -9.41 -2.11 -17.85
C THR A 29 -9.17 -3.29 -18.80
N ALA A 30 -9.35 -3.11 -20.10
CA ALA A 30 -9.12 -4.14 -21.11
C ALA A 30 -7.69 -4.69 -21.09
N THR A 31 -6.69 -3.85 -20.80
CA THR A 31 -5.29 -4.31 -20.66
C THR A 31 -5.04 -5.23 -19.46
N GLY A 32 -6.03 -5.38 -18.56
CA GLY A 32 -6.03 -6.41 -17.53
C GLY A 32 -5.87 -7.83 -18.11
N PHE A 33 -6.22 -8.05 -19.38
CA PHE A 33 -5.91 -9.26 -20.13
C PHE A 33 -4.44 -9.68 -20.07
N LEU A 34 -3.53 -8.72 -20.25
CA LEU A 34 -2.08 -8.96 -20.18
C LEU A 34 -1.58 -9.20 -18.76
N ARG A 35 -2.47 -9.16 -17.77
CA ARG A 35 -2.20 -9.41 -16.34
C ARG A 35 -2.88 -10.66 -15.82
N MET A 36 -3.50 -11.45 -16.70
CA MET A 36 -4.08 -12.74 -16.34
C MET A 36 -3.04 -13.85 -16.17
N ALA A 37 -1.78 -13.58 -16.53
CA ALA A 37 -0.66 -14.46 -16.23
C ALA A 37 -0.48 -14.61 -14.70
N PRO A 38 -0.20 -15.82 -14.19
CA PRO A 38 0.14 -16.02 -12.78
C PRO A 38 1.32 -15.13 -12.38
N ASP A 39 1.12 -14.23 -11.41
CA ASP A 39 2.13 -13.28 -10.96
C ASP A 39 2.38 -13.40 -9.44
N GLY A 40 3.37 -14.22 -9.09
CA GLY A 40 3.82 -14.39 -7.70
C GLY A 40 4.70 -13.25 -7.17
N THR A 41 5.05 -12.25 -7.99
CA THR A 41 5.95 -11.16 -7.57
C THR A 41 5.30 -10.23 -6.53
N GLY A 42 3.97 -10.23 -6.45
CA GLY A 42 3.21 -9.54 -5.39
C GLY A 42 3.25 -10.22 -4.02
N SER A 43 3.70 -11.48 -3.95
CA SER A 43 3.63 -12.33 -2.74
C SER A 43 5.01 -12.71 -2.19
N GLY A 44 6.05 -11.93 -2.49
CA GLY A 44 7.42 -12.11 -1.97
C GLY A 44 8.41 -12.81 -2.91
N ALA A 45 7.95 -13.42 -4.01
CA ALA A 45 8.82 -14.11 -4.98
C ALA A 45 9.43 -13.20 -6.06
N ASN A 46 9.65 -11.90 -5.77
CA ASN A 46 10.04 -10.90 -6.79
C ASN A 46 11.53 -10.97 -7.21
N ASN A 47 11.96 -12.13 -7.73
CA ASN A 47 13.29 -12.37 -8.30
C ASN A 47 13.26 -12.42 -9.84
N ALA A 48 14.43 -12.51 -10.48
CA ALA A 48 14.55 -12.47 -11.94
C ALA A 48 13.85 -13.66 -12.63
N ALA A 49 13.91 -14.86 -12.05
CA ALA A 49 13.22 -16.03 -12.57
C ALA A 49 11.70 -15.82 -12.60
N ALA A 50 11.10 -15.33 -11.51
CA ALA A 50 9.66 -15.07 -11.43
C ALA A 50 9.19 -14.03 -12.45
N ARG A 51 9.94 -12.93 -12.64
CA ARG A 51 9.61 -11.89 -13.63
C ARG A 51 9.62 -12.42 -15.06
N ASN A 52 10.62 -13.24 -15.39
CA ASN A 52 10.71 -13.89 -16.69
C ASN A 52 9.61 -14.96 -16.87
N GLN A 53 9.20 -15.65 -15.81
CA GLN A 53 8.06 -16.56 -15.85
C GLN A 53 6.75 -15.84 -16.15
N VAL A 54 6.47 -14.70 -15.50
CA VAL A 54 5.28 -13.88 -15.79
C VAL A 54 5.27 -13.44 -17.26
N MET A 55 6.41 -13.02 -17.79
CA MET A 55 6.55 -12.70 -19.21
C MET A 55 6.22 -13.92 -20.09
N ALA A 56 6.80 -15.09 -19.81
CA ALA A 56 6.56 -16.30 -20.58
C ALA A 56 5.08 -16.73 -20.57
N GLU A 57 4.42 -16.68 -19.41
CA GLU A 57 2.98 -16.97 -19.28
C GLU A 57 2.12 -15.92 -20.01
N THR A 58 2.52 -14.65 -20.00
CA THR A 58 1.82 -13.61 -20.77
C THR A 58 1.89 -13.89 -22.26
N LEU A 59 3.07 -14.24 -22.79
CA LEU A 59 3.23 -14.61 -24.20
C LEU A 59 2.45 -15.87 -24.57
N LYS A 60 2.40 -16.86 -23.68
CA LYS A 60 1.57 -18.05 -23.84
C LYS A 60 0.09 -17.69 -23.94
N ILE A 61 -0.44 -16.85 -23.04
CA ILE A 61 -1.82 -16.38 -23.09
C ILE A 61 -2.10 -15.68 -24.42
N VAL A 62 -1.28 -14.71 -24.80
CA VAL A 62 -1.46 -13.94 -26.05
C VAL A 62 -1.41 -14.85 -27.28
N SER A 63 -0.38 -15.69 -27.39
CA SER A 63 -0.17 -16.53 -28.58
C SER A 63 -1.24 -17.60 -28.76
N THR A 64 -1.60 -18.30 -27.69
CA THR A 64 -2.65 -19.33 -27.75
C THR A 64 -4.03 -18.72 -27.96
N SER A 65 -4.29 -17.52 -27.41
CA SER A 65 -5.62 -16.90 -27.50
C SER A 65 -5.91 -16.15 -28.79
N LEU A 66 -4.90 -15.51 -29.39
CA LEU A 66 -5.08 -14.66 -30.56
C LEU A 66 -4.52 -15.25 -31.85
N MET A 67 -3.64 -16.24 -31.75
CA MET A 67 -3.01 -16.89 -32.91
C MET A 67 -3.19 -18.41 -32.91
N GLY A 68 -3.63 -19.02 -31.80
CA GLY A 68 -3.80 -20.47 -31.72
C GLY A 68 -2.46 -21.23 -31.78
N LEU A 69 -1.35 -20.57 -31.46
CA LEU A 69 0.00 -21.13 -31.52
C LEU A 69 0.59 -21.29 -30.13
N THR A 70 1.31 -22.39 -29.90
CA THR A 70 2.08 -22.63 -28.68
C THR A 70 3.54 -22.26 -28.91
N VAL A 71 3.95 -21.07 -28.46
CA VAL A 71 5.33 -20.59 -28.66
C VAL A 71 6.30 -21.01 -27.54
N GLY A 72 5.83 -21.72 -26.51
CA GLY A 72 6.58 -21.96 -25.26
C GLY A 72 7.90 -22.71 -25.44
N CYS A 73 7.95 -23.74 -26.30
CA CYS A 73 9.20 -24.46 -26.56
C CYS A 73 10.28 -23.56 -27.18
N ALA A 74 9.86 -22.55 -27.96
CA ALA A 74 10.74 -21.56 -28.57
C ALA A 74 11.44 -20.63 -27.56
N GLN A 75 11.14 -20.74 -26.26
CA GLN A 75 11.86 -20.00 -25.22
C GLN A 75 13.32 -20.47 -25.09
N CYS A 76 13.56 -21.78 -25.19
CA CYS A 76 14.86 -22.40 -24.88
C CYS A 76 15.63 -22.85 -26.12
N HIS A 77 14.94 -23.30 -27.16
CA HIS A 77 15.52 -23.79 -28.40
C HIS A 77 14.55 -23.52 -29.54
N ASP A 78 14.92 -23.76 -30.80
CA ASP A 78 13.94 -23.70 -31.89
C ASP A 78 12.80 -24.67 -31.63
N HIS A 79 11.56 -24.26 -31.90
CA HIS A 79 10.39 -25.05 -31.58
C HIS A 79 10.48 -26.46 -32.21
N ARG A 80 10.07 -27.49 -31.45
CA ARG A 80 10.36 -28.89 -31.79
C ARG A 80 9.68 -29.36 -33.08
N TYR A 81 8.47 -28.88 -33.35
CA TYR A 81 7.62 -29.35 -34.44
C TYR A 81 7.26 -28.23 -35.41
N ASP A 82 6.73 -27.12 -34.90
CA ASP A 82 6.46 -25.93 -35.70
C ASP A 82 7.74 -25.17 -36.08
N PRO A 83 7.80 -24.54 -37.27
CA PRO A 83 8.95 -23.76 -37.73
C PRO A 83 8.98 -22.38 -37.05
N ILE A 84 9.08 -22.36 -35.72
CA ILE A 84 9.19 -21.17 -34.89
C ILE A 84 10.60 -21.14 -34.29
N PRO A 85 11.53 -20.35 -34.87
CA PRO A 85 12.86 -20.17 -34.31
C PRO A 85 12.80 -19.58 -32.90
N GLN A 86 13.82 -19.88 -32.09
CA GLN A 86 13.98 -19.28 -30.76
C GLN A 86 13.98 -17.74 -30.87
N ARG A 87 14.60 -17.22 -31.93
CA ARG A 87 14.65 -15.77 -32.20
C ARG A 87 13.25 -15.15 -32.26
N ASP A 88 12.29 -15.80 -32.90
CA ASP A 88 10.93 -15.29 -33.07
C ASP A 88 10.21 -15.15 -31.72
N TYR A 89 10.43 -16.09 -30.79
CA TYR A 89 9.91 -15.99 -29.43
C TYR A 89 10.41 -14.72 -28.73
N TYR A 90 11.70 -14.41 -28.85
CA TYR A 90 12.25 -13.20 -28.23
C TYR A 90 11.87 -11.92 -28.97
N GLN A 91 11.61 -11.98 -30.28
CA GLN A 91 11.04 -10.85 -31.02
C GLN A 91 9.60 -10.55 -30.60
N LEU A 92 8.79 -11.60 -30.39
CA LEU A 92 7.44 -11.48 -29.82
C LEU A 92 7.50 -10.95 -28.39
N ARG A 93 8.44 -11.45 -27.56
CA ARG A 93 8.69 -10.94 -26.20
C ARG A 93 8.99 -9.45 -26.19
N ALA A 94 9.79 -8.97 -27.13
CA ALA A 94 10.20 -7.57 -27.20
C ALA A 94 9.02 -6.60 -27.39
N ILE A 95 7.87 -7.08 -27.88
CA ILE A 95 6.65 -6.27 -27.98
C ILE A 95 6.09 -5.93 -26.59
N PHE A 96 6.18 -6.86 -25.63
CA PHE A 96 5.56 -6.74 -24.31
C PHE A 96 6.53 -6.29 -23.21
N GLU A 97 7.85 -6.39 -23.47
CA GLU A 97 8.89 -6.01 -22.50
C GLU A 97 8.81 -4.57 -21.98
N PRO A 98 8.40 -3.55 -22.75
CA PRO A 98 8.19 -2.21 -22.17
C PRO A 98 7.19 -2.16 -21.01
N GLY A 99 6.13 -2.97 -21.05
CA GLY A 99 5.15 -3.08 -19.97
C GLY A 99 5.56 -4.06 -18.86
N LEU A 100 6.39 -5.04 -19.19
CA LEU A 100 6.80 -6.15 -18.33
C LEU A 100 8.34 -6.26 -18.23
N ASP A 101 9.02 -5.13 -18.06
CA ASP A 101 10.49 -5.05 -18.03
C ASP A 101 11.05 -5.78 -16.78
N PRO A 102 11.83 -6.86 -16.93
CA PRO A 102 12.42 -7.57 -15.80
C PRO A 102 13.41 -6.72 -14.98
N LYS A 103 14.05 -5.72 -15.60
CA LYS A 103 15.01 -4.81 -14.95
C LYS A 103 14.31 -3.71 -14.17
N SER A 104 13.17 -3.23 -14.67
CA SER A 104 12.35 -2.18 -14.06
C SER A 104 10.99 -2.72 -13.62
N TRP A 105 10.99 -3.87 -12.96
CA TRP A 105 9.76 -4.61 -12.69
C TRP A 105 8.82 -3.89 -11.73
N ARG A 106 7.55 -3.81 -12.11
CA ARG A 106 6.46 -3.32 -11.27
C ARG A 106 5.63 -4.50 -10.78
N VAL A 107 5.55 -4.68 -9.47
CA VAL A 107 4.69 -5.70 -8.83
C VAL A 107 3.19 -5.38 -9.03
N PRO A 108 2.28 -6.37 -8.92
CA PRO A 108 0.85 -6.16 -9.18
C PRO A 108 0.20 -4.93 -8.52
N ASN A 109 0.56 -4.65 -7.26
CA ASN A 109 -0.01 -3.53 -6.49
C ASN A 109 0.45 -2.15 -6.97
N SER A 110 1.64 -2.05 -7.60
CA SER A 110 2.15 -0.79 -8.17
C SER A 110 1.68 -0.54 -9.60
N ARG A 111 0.88 -1.46 -10.15
CA ARG A 111 0.19 -1.36 -11.45
C ARG A 111 -1.30 -1.02 -11.30
N ARG A 112 -1.71 -0.52 -10.14
CA ARG A 112 -3.08 -0.06 -9.90
C ARG A 112 -3.19 1.40 -10.33
N ILE A 113 -4.27 1.75 -11.01
CA ILE A 113 -4.63 3.13 -11.33
C ILE A 113 -5.88 3.44 -10.52
N THR A 114 -5.83 4.52 -9.74
CA THR A 114 -6.96 4.98 -8.94
C THR A 114 -8.05 5.56 -9.84
N LEU A 115 -9.30 5.23 -9.54
CA LEU A 115 -10.47 5.83 -10.16
C LEU A 115 -10.99 7.05 -9.39
N PHE A 116 -10.36 7.42 -8.27
CA PHE A 116 -10.71 8.66 -7.59
C PHE A 116 -10.52 9.86 -8.50
N THR A 117 -11.54 10.72 -8.49
CA THR A 117 -11.47 12.05 -9.05
C THR A 117 -10.76 13.01 -8.09
N ASP A 118 -10.46 14.20 -8.56
CA ASP A 118 -9.96 15.27 -7.68
C ASP A 118 -10.99 15.65 -6.61
N SER A 119 -12.28 15.51 -6.90
CA SER A 119 -13.35 15.72 -5.94
C SER A 119 -13.29 14.67 -4.81
N ASP A 120 -13.15 13.40 -5.17
CA ASP A 120 -13.06 12.30 -4.18
C ASP A 120 -11.82 12.46 -3.30
N ARG A 121 -10.69 12.83 -3.89
CA ARG A 121 -9.44 13.14 -3.17
C ARG A 121 -9.61 14.29 -2.19
N LYS A 122 -10.28 15.38 -2.59
CA LYS A 122 -10.58 16.52 -1.71
C LYS A 122 -11.46 16.10 -0.54
N THR A 123 -12.54 15.37 -0.80
CA THR A 123 -13.45 14.87 0.24
C THR A 123 -12.72 13.95 1.22
N SER A 124 -11.97 12.96 0.73
CA SER A 124 -11.20 12.04 1.56
C SER A 124 -10.13 12.76 2.42
N THR A 125 -9.48 13.78 1.84
CA THR A 125 -8.51 14.61 2.56
C THR A 125 -9.17 15.45 3.65
N ALA A 126 -10.31 16.08 3.36
CA ALA A 126 -11.06 16.84 4.35
C ALA A 126 -11.49 15.96 5.53
N ILE A 127 -12.00 14.75 5.26
CA ILE A 127 -12.36 13.77 6.29
C ILE A 127 -11.12 13.37 7.11
N GLU A 128 -9.95 13.16 6.49
CA GLU A 128 -8.73 12.83 7.23
C GLU A 128 -8.25 13.99 8.11
N VAL A 129 -8.37 15.23 7.65
CA VAL A 129 -8.02 16.42 8.45
C VAL A 129 -8.90 16.49 9.70
N GLU A 130 -10.22 16.31 9.56
CA GLU A 130 -11.14 16.30 10.70
C GLU A 130 -10.89 15.10 11.63
N ALA A 131 -10.65 13.91 11.11
CA ALA A 131 -10.31 12.74 11.92
C ALA A 131 -9.01 12.95 12.72
N LYS A 132 -7.99 13.57 12.11
CA LYS A 132 -6.75 13.95 12.81
C LYS A 132 -6.97 15.00 13.90
N LYS A 133 -7.91 15.94 13.73
CA LYS A 133 -8.28 16.87 14.80
C LYS A 133 -8.85 16.11 16.00
N LEU A 134 -9.75 15.15 15.77
CA LEU A 134 -10.31 14.30 16.83
C LEU A 134 -9.23 13.48 17.54
N ASP A 135 -8.32 12.88 16.78
CA ASP A 135 -7.16 12.16 17.32
C ASP A 135 -6.25 13.08 18.14
N GLY A 136 -6.02 14.31 17.67
CA GLY A 136 -5.24 15.32 18.39
C GLY A 136 -5.88 15.72 19.72
N VAL A 137 -7.20 15.87 19.78
CA VAL A 137 -7.93 16.14 21.04
C VAL A 137 -7.81 14.95 21.99
N ARG A 138 -7.93 13.72 21.48
CA ARG A 138 -7.71 12.50 22.25
C ARG A 138 -6.28 12.42 22.80
N GLN A 139 -5.28 12.72 21.97
CA GLN A 139 -3.88 12.68 22.37
C GLN A 139 -3.57 13.71 23.46
N LYS A 140 -4.04 14.96 23.32
CA LYS A 140 -3.90 15.98 24.37
C LYS A 140 -4.49 15.52 25.71
N LYS A 141 -5.63 14.81 25.65
CA LYS A 141 -6.25 14.24 26.85
C LYS A 141 -5.38 13.13 27.44
N ILE A 142 -4.91 12.18 26.63
CA ILE A 142 -3.97 11.13 27.06
C ILE A 142 -2.73 11.74 27.73
N ASP A 143 -2.11 12.74 27.09
CA ASP A 143 -0.89 13.38 27.60
C ASP A 143 -1.12 14.10 28.93
N PHE A 144 -2.27 14.77 29.08
CA PHE A 144 -2.68 15.38 30.35
C PHE A 144 -2.73 14.34 31.48
N PHE A 145 -3.38 13.19 31.24
CA PHE A 145 -3.49 12.13 32.25
C PHE A 145 -2.18 11.42 32.53
N ILE A 146 -1.35 11.18 31.51
CA ILE A 146 0.02 10.64 31.70
C ILE A 146 0.82 11.59 32.60
N ASN A 147 0.82 12.89 32.32
CA ASN A 147 1.56 13.87 33.11
C ASN A 147 1.06 13.98 34.54
N ARG A 148 -0.25 13.89 34.74
CA ARG A 148 -0.87 13.89 36.06
C ARG A 148 -0.49 12.66 36.87
N THR A 149 -0.61 11.46 36.30
CA THR A 149 -0.18 10.20 36.95
C THR A 149 1.31 10.21 37.23
N LEU A 150 2.13 10.68 36.29
CA LEU A 150 3.57 10.82 36.46
C LEU A 150 3.89 11.74 37.65
N THR A 151 3.22 12.89 37.73
CA THR A 151 3.41 13.83 38.85
C THR A 151 3.08 13.18 40.18
N TRP A 152 1.92 12.51 40.27
CA TRP A 152 1.50 11.81 41.48
C TRP A 152 2.48 10.69 41.88
N LYS A 153 2.91 9.85 40.95
CA LYS A 153 3.85 8.75 41.26
C LYS A 153 5.24 9.26 41.65
N LEU A 154 5.67 10.40 41.11
CA LEU A 154 6.94 11.03 41.47
C LEU A 154 6.93 11.61 42.90
N GLU A 155 5.78 11.98 43.45
CA GLU A 155 5.72 12.46 44.84
C GLU A 155 6.13 11.38 45.85
N ALA A 156 5.82 10.12 45.56
CA ALA A 156 6.23 8.95 46.37
C ALA A 156 7.71 8.56 46.19
N VAL A 157 8.44 9.22 45.29
CA VAL A 157 9.88 8.99 45.03
C VAL A 157 10.71 10.00 45.83
N PRO A 158 11.89 9.63 46.36
CA PRO A 158 12.81 10.56 47.01
C PRO A 158 13.13 11.76 46.11
N GLU A 159 13.23 12.95 46.71
CA GLU A 159 13.31 14.22 45.98
C GLU A 159 14.47 14.26 44.95
N GLU A 160 15.64 13.76 45.35
CA GLU A 160 16.84 13.63 44.51
C GLU A 160 16.59 12.87 43.19
N ALA A 161 15.72 11.86 43.23
CA ALA A 161 15.45 11.00 42.08
C ALA A 161 14.31 11.52 41.19
N ARG A 162 13.53 12.53 41.61
CA ARG A 162 12.31 12.96 40.89
C ARG A 162 12.61 13.56 39.53
N LYS A 163 13.57 14.47 39.45
CA LYS A 163 13.94 15.17 38.20
C LYS A 163 14.62 14.23 37.20
N PRO A 164 15.66 13.46 37.57
CA PRO A 164 16.26 12.48 36.67
C PRO A 164 15.27 11.43 36.16
N LEU A 165 14.35 10.97 37.02
CA LEU A 165 13.34 9.97 36.64
C LEU A 165 12.30 10.54 35.66
N ARG A 166 11.91 11.81 35.82
CA ARG A 166 11.02 12.50 34.87
C ARG A 166 11.67 12.67 33.50
N GLU A 167 12.94 13.04 33.46
CA GLU A 167 13.72 13.17 32.22
C GLU A 167 13.89 11.81 31.53
N ALA A 168 14.25 10.77 32.29
CA ALA A 168 14.34 9.40 31.80
C ALA A 168 13.01 8.92 31.20
N TYR A 169 11.88 9.19 31.87
CA TYR A 169 10.56 8.81 31.40
C TYR A 169 10.22 9.46 30.04
N ARG A 170 10.47 10.76 29.91
CA ARG A 170 10.13 11.55 28.71
C ARG A 170 11.12 11.39 27.55
N SER A 171 12.31 10.83 27.78
CA SER A 171 13.28 10.62 26.72
C SER A 171 12.78 9.62 25.66
N LYS A 172 12.89 10.00 24.38
CA LYS A 172 12.56 9.14 23.23
C LYS A 172 13.60 8.03 23.01
N LYS A 173 14.87 8.30 23.33
CA LYS A 173 15.99 7.37 23.24
C LYS A 173 16.73 7.41 24.57
N ARG A 174 16.56 6.36 25.38
CA ARG A 174 17.09 6.29 26.74
C ARG A 174 18.50 5.70 26.74
N ASN A 175 19.40 6.27 27.53
CA ASN A 175 20.70 5.67 27.81
C ASN A 175 20.58 4.58 28.89
N ASP A 176 21.68 3.87 29.16
CA ASP A 176 21.70 2.76 30.11
C ASP A 176 21.35 3.19 31.54
N GLU A 177 21.83 4.36 31.97
CA GLU A 177 21.53 4.95 33.28
C GLU A 177 20.04 5.26 33.44
N GLN A 178 19.41 5.86 32.43
CA GLN A 178 17.97 6.14 32.40
C GLN A 178 17.13 4.85 32.42
N ASN A 179 17.59 3.81 31.71
CA ASN A 179 16.94 2.49 31.72
C ASN A 179 17.07 1.81 33.09
N ALA A 180 18.24 1.88 33.72
CA ALA A 180 18.46 1.37 35.07
C ALA A 180 17.59 2.09 36.11
N LEU A 181 17.50 3.43 36.00
CA LEU A 181 16.68 4.25 36.88
C LEU A 181 15.18 3.91 36.75
N LEU A 182 14.66 3.77 35.54
CA LEU A 182 13.27 3.35 35.31
C LEU A 182 13.00 1.91 35.75
N LYS A 183 14.00 1.01 35.71
CA LYS A 183 13.87 -0.36 36.24
C LYS A 183 13.70 -0.37 37.76
N LYS A 184 14.34 0.57 38.47
CA LYS A 184 14.19 0.75 39.94
C LYS A 184 12.80 1.27 40.33
N TYR A 185 12.13 2.03 39.44
CA TYR A 185 10.80 2.62 39.69
C TYR A 185 9.76 2.14 38.66
N PRO A 186 9.28 0.88 38.77
CA PRO A 186 8.36 0.30 37.79
C PRO A 186 7.01 1.04 37.72
N SER A 187 6.55 1.61 38.83
CA SER A 187 5.31 2.40 38.89
C SER A 187 5.32 3.64 37.99
N VAL A 188 6.49 4.21 37.72
CA VAL A 188 6.69 5.32 36.78
C VAL A 188 6.94 4.80 35.37
N ARG A 189 7.75 3.74 35.23
CA ARG A 189 8.07 3.13 33.93
C ARG A 189 6.83 2.60 33.20
N GLN A 190 5.86 2.06 33.93
CA GLN A 190 4.66 1.42 33.37
C GLN A 190 3.55 2.40 32.97
N ILE A 191 3.71 3.70 33.26
CA ILE A 191 2.72 4.72 32.85
C ILE A 191 2.73 4.80 31.32
N SER A 192 1.60 4.52 30.70
CA SER A 192 1.42 4.56 29.25
C SER A 192 -0.05 4.81 28.91
N ALA A 193 -0.34 5.20 27.67
CA ALA A 193 -1.72 5.36 27.21
C ALA A 193 -2.56 4.08 27.42
N GLY A 194 -1.94 2.90 27.27
CA GLY A 194 -2.60 1.61 27.45
C GLY A 194 -2.86 1.21 28.90
N SER A 195 -2.14 1.81 29.87
CA SER A 195 -2.26 1.51 31.30
C SER A 195 -3.00 2.58 32.10
N LEU A 196 -3.41 3.69 31.48
CA LEU A 196 -4.08 4.81 32.16
C LEU A 196 -5.28 4.38 33.02
N TYR A 197 -6.09 3.45 32.51
CA TYR A 197 -7.29 2.95 33.19
C TYR A 197 -6.99 2.22 34.52
N LEU A 198 -5.76 1.70 34.70
CA LEU A 198 -5.35 1.05 35.95
C LEU A 198 -5.27 2.07 37.10
N TYR A 199 -4.92 3.32 36.78
CA TYR A 199 -4.77 4.38 37.77
C TYR A 199 -6.10 5.02 38.17
N ASP A 200 -7.16 4.89 37.37
CA ASP A 200 -8.51 5.36 37.76
C ASP A 200 -9.01 4.67 39.03
N ARG A 201 -8.74 3.37 39.17
CA ARG A 201 -9.09 2.59 40.36
C ARG A 201 -8.30 3.08 41.57
N GLU A 202 -7.01 3.37 41.39
CA GLU A 202 -6.16 3.89 42.46
C GLU A 202 -6.60 5.30 42.89
N TYR A 203 -6.96 6.17 41.94
CA TYR A 203 -7.49 7.51 42.22
C TYR A 203 -8.77 7.44 43.06
N SER A 204 -9.67 6.51 42.73
CA SER A 204 -10.91 6.31 43.50
C SER A 204 -10.62 5.93 44.95
N GLY A 205 -9.60 5.07 45.17
CA GLY A 205 -9.11 4.72 46.50
C GLY A 205 -8.54 5.92 47.26
N GLU A 206 -7.72 6.74 46.61
CA GLU A 206 -7.15 7.96 47.22
C GLU A 206 -8.23 9.00 47.58
N ILE A 207 -9.25 9.18 46.72
CA ILE A 207 -10.40 10.04 47.03
C ILE A 207 -11.12 9.57 48.30
N SER A 208 -11.32 8.25 48.46
CA SER A 208 -11.98 7.68 49.65
C SER A 208 -11.20 7.97 50.94
N LYS A 209 -9.86 7.82 50.90
CA LYS A 209 -8.98 8.17 52.03
C LYS A 209 -9.05 9.66 52.36
N LEU A 210 -8.90 10.52 51.36
CA LEU A 210 -8.95 11.97 51.53
C LEU A 210 -10.31 12.43 52.06
N ASN A 211 -11.42 11.84 51.62
CA ASN A 211 -12.75 12.14 52.17
C ASN A 211 -12.87 11.75 53.65
N THR A 212 -12.21 10.67 54.07
CA THR A 212 -12.18 10.24 55.47
C THR A 212 -11.36 11.20 56.33
N GLU A 213 -10.22 11.66 55.83
CA GLU A 213 -9.40 12.70 56.47
C GLU A 213 -10.14 14.04 56.55
N ARG A 214 -10.78 14.44 55.45
CA ARG A 214 -11.61 15.65 55.37
C ARG A 214 -12.65 15.71 56.50
N LYS A 215 -13.31 14.59 56.80
CA LYS A 215 -14.31 14.50 57.90
C LYS A 215 -13.70 14.78 59.27
N LYS A 216 -12.45 14.39 59.52
CA LYS A 216 -11.76 14.62 60.81
C LYS A 216 -11.48 16.11 61.04
N PHE A 217 -11.12 16.84 59.99
CA PHE A 217 -10.85 18.28 60.06
C PHE A 217 -12.13 19.14 59.98
N ALA A 218 -13.16 18.68 59.26
CA ALA A 218 -14.45 19.37 59.18
C ALA A 218 -15.19 19.50 60.53
N ALA A 219 -14.86 18.66 61.50
CA ALA A 219 -15.40 18.73 62.86
C ALA A 219 -14.78 19.85 63.72
N LYS A 220 -13.70 20.50 63.26
CA LYS A 220 -12.95 21.56 63.98
C LYS A 220 -13.14 22.92 63.32
N LYS A 221 -14.36 23.48 63.41
CA LYS A 221 -14.78 24.65 62.62
C LYS A 221 -14.05 25.97 62.91
N ASP A 222 -13.44 26.13 64.09
CA ASP A 222 -12.79 27.39 64.52
C ASP A 222 -11.25 27.34 64.55
N ASP A 223 -10.62 26.27 64.04
CA ASP A 223 -9.17 26.12 63.98
C ASP A 223 -8.61 26.55 62.61
N THR A 224 -7.79 27.60 62.59
CA THR A 224 -7.14 28.13 61.38
C THR A 224 -6.24 27.10 60.68
N LYS A 225 -5.64 26.16 61.43
CA LYS A 225 -4.86 25.06 60.86
C LYS A 225 -5.76 24.01 60.21
N ALA A 226 -6.91 23.71 60.82
CA ALA A 226 -7.89 22.79 60.23
C ALA A 226 -8.48 23.34 58.92
N ALA A 227 -8.70 24.65 58.83
CA ALA A 227 -9.14 25.32 57.60
C ALA A 227 -8.09 25.23 56.47
N ALA A 228 -6.80 25.40 56.79
CA ALA A 228 -5.71 25.25 55.82
C ALA A 228 -5.59 23.80 55.30
N GLU A 229 -5.70 22.81 56.18
CA GLU A 229 -5.68 21.39 55.80
C GLU A 229 -6.89 20.99 54.97
N LEU A 230 -8.10 21.46 55.30
CA LEU A 230 -9.30 21.25 54.49
C LEU A 230 -9.11 21.76 53.06
N LYS A 231 -8.51 22.95 52.90
CA LYS A 231 -8.20 23.51 51.58
C LYS A 231 -7.21 22.64 50.81
N HIS A 232 -6.20 22.10 51.48
CA HIS A 232 -5.22 21.18 50.87
C HIS A 232 -5.87 19.85 50.46
N ILE A 233 -6.68 19.25 51.33
CA ILE A 233 -7.43 18.01 51.07
C ILE A 233 -8.41 18.21 49.90
N ASP A 234 -9.16 19.32 49.88
CA ASP A 234 -10.10 19.62 48.79
C ASP A 234 -9.39 19.83 47.45
N ALA A 235 -8.23 20.50 47.44
CA ALA A 235 -7.39 20.62 46.26
C ALA A 235 -6.91 19.25 45.76
N ARG A 236 -6.57 18.34 46.68
CA ARG A 236 -6.11 16.97 46.37
C ARG A 236 -7.22 16.03 45.92
N ILE A 237 -8.43 16.18 46.46
CA ILE A 237 -9.61 15.45 45.95
C ILE A 237 -9.94 15.95 44.54
N LYS A 238 -9.92 17.28 44.31
CA LYS A 238 -10.08 17.86 42.97
C LYS A 238 -9.02 17.35 42.00
N PHE A 239 -7.77 17.27 42.49
CA PHE A 239 -6.71 16.33 42.12
C PHE A 239 -7.23 15.14 41.36
N PHE A 240 -7.75 14.17 42.12
CA PHE A 240 -8.08 12.83 41.65
C PHE A 240 -9.45 12.70 40.96
N ARG A 241 -10.37 13.65 41.20
CA ARG A 241 -11.79 13.56 40.77
C ARG A 241 -11.99 13.59 39.26
N ASP A 242 -11.15 14.32 38.53
CA ASP A 242 -11.14 14.25 37.07
C ASP A 242 -10.59 12.87 36.67
N ALA A 243 -11.47 11.89 36.47
CA ALA A 243 -11.08 10.52 36.09
C ALA A 243 -11.21 10.33 34.57
N LEU A 244 -10.27 9.60 33.97
CA LEU A 244 -10.30 9.29 32.55
C LEU A 244 -10.67 7.83 32.36
N SER A 245 -11.96 7.54 32.23
CA SER A 245 -12.34 6.16 31.95
C SER A 245 -11.85 5.73 30.56
N LYS A 246 -11.40 4.47 30.46
CA LYS A 246 -11.12 3.78 29.19
C LYS A 246 -12.26 3.98 28.19
N LYS A 247 -13.51 3.89 28.65
CA LYS A 247 -14.73 4.11 27.86
C LYS A 247 -14.74 5.47 27.15
N VAL A 248 -14.23 6.54 27.79
CA VAL A 248 -14.15 7.87 27.17
C VAL A 248 -13.09 7.90 26.07
N LEU A 249 -11.90 7.36 26.32
CA LEU A 249 -10.84 7.31 25.28
C LEU A 249 -11.24 6.44 24.09
N ASP A 250 -11.90 5.31 24.35
CA ASP A 250 -12.42 4.41 23.33
C ASP A 250 -13.54 5.08 22.52
N ALA A 251 -14.44 5.82 23.17
CA ALA A 251 -15.45 6.61 22.48
C ALA A 251 -14.84 7.71 21.60
N MET A 252 -13.77 8.38 22.06
CA MET A 252 -13.06 9.38 21.25
C MET A 252 -12.35 8.74 20.06
N ALA A 253 -11.70 7.59 20.25
CA ALA A 253 -11.08 6.83 19.16
C ALA A 253 -12.14 6.38 18.15
N LYS A 254 -13.26 5.85 18.64
CA LYS A 254 -14.39 5.42 17.82
C LYS A 254 -14.93 6.56 16.96
N LYS A 255 -15.07 7.78 17.48
CA LYS A 255 -15.49 8.94 16.66
C LYS A 255 -14.56 9.20 15.47
N ALA A 256 -13.24 9.14 15.67
CA ALA A 256 -12.28 9.33 14.59
C ALA A 256 -12.31 8.16 13.59
N THR A 257 -12.47 6.92 14.07
CA THR A 257 -12.64 5.72 13.23
C THR A 257 -13.92 5.77 12.41
N ASP A 258 -15.06 6.09 13.03
CA ASP A 258 -16.36 6.18 12.37
C ASP A 258 -16.33 7.28 11.31
N LEU A 259 -15.70 8.41 11.59
CA LEU A 259 -15.48 9.47 10.59
C LEU A 259 -14.64 8.98 9.42
N ARG A 260 -13.55 8.25 9.66
CA ARG A 260 -12.75 7.65 8.57
C ARG A 260 -13.52 6.60 7.79
N ALA A 261 -14.44 5.88 8.43
CA ALA A 261 -15.31 4.91 7.76
C ALA A 261 -16.32 5.55 6.80
N THR A 262 -16.57 6.87 6.91
CA THR A 262 -17.39 7.60 5.92
C THR A 262 -16.66 7.89 4.61
N LYS A 263 -15.34 7.67 4.54
CA LYS A 263 -14.60 7.80 3.29
C LYS A 263 -15.08 6.76 2.29
N ALA A 264 -15.33 7.20 1.07
CA ALA A 264 -15.59 6.27 -0.03
C ALA A 264 -14.43 5.28 -0.17
N GLU A 265 -14.75 4.02 -0.47
CA GLU A 265 -13.73 3.05 -0.84
C GLU A 265 -13.07 3.48 -2.15
N GLU A 266 -11.73 3.43 -2.19
CA GLU A 266 -10.98 3.81 -3.38
C GLU A 266 -11.05 2.71 -4.43
N PRO A 267 -11.73 2.93 -5.58
CA PRO A 267 -11.76 1.95 -6.63
C PRO A 267 -10.47 2.02 -7.45
N PHE A 268 -9.99 0.86 -7.90
CA PHE A 268 -8.79 0.77 -8.72
C PHE A 268 -9.02 -0.12 -9.93
N ILE A 269 -8.42 0.27 -11.06
CA ILE A 269 -8.24 -0.61 -12.20
C ILE A 269 -6.85 -1.22 -12.20
N ARG A 270 -6.78 -2.46 -12.67
CA ARG A 270 -5.53 -3.22 -12.83
C ARG A 270 -5.11 -3.21 -14.29
N ALA A 271 -4.47 -2.13 -14.73
CA ALA A 271 -3.98 -1.98 -16.09
C ALA A 271 -2.52 -2.45 -16.24
N LEU A 272 -2.13 -2.92 -17.42
CA LEU A 272 -0.73 -2.95 -17.83
C LEU A 272 -0.37 -1.55 -18.36
N THR A 273 0.76 -0.98 -17.94
CA THR A 273 1.23 0.34 -18.39
C THR A 273 2.73 0.35 -18.59
N GLU A 274 3.19 1.08 -19.60
CA GLU A 274 4.61 1.30 -19.87
C GLU A 274 5.13 2.49 -19.07
N PRO A 275 6.32 2.40 -18.46
CA PRO A 275 6.99 3.57 -17.91
C PRO A 275 7.36 4.55 -19.04
N PRO A 276 7.00 5.84 -18.94
CA PRO A 276 7.31 6.83 -19.98
C PRO A 276 8.82 6.92 -20.27
N GLY A 277 9.18 7.03 -21.55
CA GLY A 277 10.58 7.20 -21.99
C GLY A 277 11.48 5.98 -21.79
N LYS A 278 10.95 4.82 -21.38
CA LYS A 278 11.71 3.57 -21.25
C LYS A 278 11.50 2.69 -22.48
N VAL A 279 12.60 2.41 -23.18
CA VAL A 279 12.63 1.52 -24.35
C VAL A 279 13.59 0.37 -24.03
N PRO A 280 13.13 -0.74 -23.44
CA PRO A 280 14.02 -1.84 -23.09
C PRO A 280 14.51 -2.61 -24.33
N THR A 281 15.75 -3.09 -24.22
CA THR A 281 16.40 -3.99 -25.19
C THR A 281 16.19 -5.44 -24.79
N THR A 282 15.50 -6.18 -25.64
CA THR A 282 15.28 -7.62 -25.47
C THR A 282 16.45 -8.42 -26.05
N HIS A 283 16.88 -9.44 -25.33
CA HIS A 283 17.94 -10.35 -25.76
C HIS A 283 17.40 -11.77 -25.86
N VAL A 284 17.93 -12.54 -26.82
CA VAL A 284 17.75 -14.01 -26.83
C VAL A 284 18.54 -14.60 -25.68
N PHE A 285 17.98 -15.58 -24.97
CA PHE A 285 18.67 -16.24 -23.87
C PHE A 285 19.20 -17.61 -24.27
N TYR A 286 20.43 -17.93 -23.86
CA TYR A 286 20.97 -19.26 -24.09
C TYR A 286 20.13 -20.30 -23.34
N ARG A 287 19.47 -21.20 -24.07
CA ARG A 287 18.60 -22.23 -23.47
C ARG A 287 17.55 -21.67 -22.52
N GLY A 288 17.07 -20.45 -22.79
CA GLY A 288 16.08 -19.76 -21.94
C GLY A 288 16.64 -19.19 -20.64
N ASN A 289 17.94 -19.35 -20.38
CA ASN A 289 18.58 -18.84 -19.17
C ASN A 289 18.80 -17.32 -19.24
N HIS A 290 17.98 -16.58 -18.51
CA HIS A 290 18.01 -15.12 -18.42
C HIS A 290 19.34 -14.53 -17.90
N ASP A 291 20.18 -15.32 -17.22
CA ASP A 291 21.52 -14.91 -16.80
C ASP A 291 22.56 -15.00 -17.94
N GLN A 292 22.17 -15.57 -19.09
CA GLN A 292 23.04 -15.77 -20.26
C GLN A 292 22.42 -15.10 -21.51
N PRO A 293 22.36 -13.75 -21.55
CA PRO A 293 21.91 -13.03 -22.72
C PRO A 293 22.86 -13.21 -23.91
N LYS A 294 22.28 -13.38 -25.09
CA LYS A 294 22.96 -13.43 -26.39
C LYS A 294 22.63 -12.17 -27.19
N ALA A 295 22.44 -12.30 -28.50
CA ALA A 295 22.13 -11.19 -29.38
C ALA A 295 20.83 -10.47 -28.98
N ALA A 296 20.86 -9.14 -29.08
CA ALA A 296 19.68 -8.31 -29.00
C ALA A 296 18.75 -8.57 -30.19
N VAL A 297 17.45 -8.41 -29.98
CA VAL A 297 16.42 -8.56 -31.01
C VAL A 297 15.46 -7.38 -31.02
N LYS A 298 15.01 -7.02 -32.22
CA LYS A 298 13.97 -6.00 -32.43
C LYS A 298 12.58 -6.64 -32.32
N PRO A 299 11.54 -5.90 -31.90
CA PRO A 299 10.18 -6.42 -31.85
C PRO A 299 9.67 -6.79 -33.23
N ALA A 300 9.09 -7.98 -33.34
CA ALA A 300 8.48 -8.49 -34.56
C ALA A 300 7.46 -9.59 -34.24
N GLY A 301 6.56 -9.86 -35.19
CA GLY A 301 5.70 -11.05 -35.13
C GLY A 301 6.48 -12.34 -35.41
N LEU A 302 5.78 -13.47 -35.34
CA LEU A 302 6.35 -14.78 -35.69
C LEU A 302 6.54 -14.87 -37.21
N THR A 303 7.74 -15.20 -37.67
CA THR A 303 8.08 -15.25 -39.11
C THR A 303 7.27 -16.29 -39.89
N VAL A 304 6.84 -17.38 -39.23
CA VAL A 304 5.92 -18.39 -39.79
C VAL A 304 4.54 -17.82 -40.12
N VAL A 305 4.11 -16.75 -39.43
CA VAL A 305 2.81 -16.11 -39.64
C VAL A 305 2.95 -14.84 -40.49
N SER A 306 3.93 -14.00 -40.16
CA SER A 306 4.18 -12.73 -40.83
C SER A 306 5.57 -12.19 -40.50
N LYS A 307 6.37 -11.88 -41.53
CA LYS A 307 7.69 -11.25 -41.38
C LYS A 307 7.64 -9.73 -41.10
N LYS A 308 6.49 -9.16 -40.73
CA LYS A 308 6.34 -7.71 -40.58
C LYS A 308 7.00 -7.24 -39.28
N LEU A 309 7.96 -6.33 -39.42
CA LEU A 309 8.63 -5.68 -38.29
C LEU A 309 7.65 -4.77 -37.54
N ILE A 310 7.87 -4.67 -36.23
CA ILE A 310 7.17 -3.74 -35.35
C ILE A 310 8.14 -2.60 -35.02
N PRO A 311 7.70 -1.33 -35.04
CA PRO A 311 8.56 -0.21 -34.66
C PRO A 311 9.11 -0.38 -33.24
N GLU A 312 10.39 -0.05 -33.04
CA GLU A 312 11.03 -0.17 -31.72
C GLU A 312 10.51 0.86 -30.72
N ASN A 313 10.15 2.05 -31.21
CA ASN A 313 9.59 3.15 -30.45
C ASN A 313 8.85 4.10 -31.38
N ASN A 314 7.66 4.56 -30.97
CA ASN A 314 6.86 5.56 -31.67
C ASN A 314 6.81 6.84 -30.84
N ILE A 315 7.77 7.75 -31.06
CA ILE A 315 8.03 8.94 -30.24
C ILE A 315 6.78 9.81 -29.96
N PRO A 316 5.86 10.03 -30.91
CA PRO A 316 4.61 10.75 -30.65
C PRO A 316 3.69 10.13 -29.61
N LEU A 317 3.85 8.84 -29.27
CA LEU A 317 3.03 8.15 -28.29
C LEU A 317 3.63 8.26 -26.88
N PRO A 318 2.80 8.25 -25.83
CA PRO A 318 3.27 8.27 -24.44
C PRO A 318 3.95 6.95 -24.02
N SER A 319 3.80 5.89 -24.82
CA SER A 319 4.43 4.58 -24.67
C SER A 319 5.29 4.27 -25.90
N THR A 320 5.94 3.10 -25.92
CA THR A 320 6.71 2.66 -27.09
C THR A 320 5.86 2.44 -28.34
N GLY A 321 4.55 2.17 -28.18
CA GLY A 321 3.64 1.86 -29.28
C GLY A 321 3.81 0.46 -29.88
N ARG A 322 4.68 -0.39 -29.30
CA ARG A 322 4.94 -1.74 -29.80
C ARG A 322 3.68 -2.59 -29.79
N ARG A 323 2.90 -2.50 -28.71
CA ARG A 323 1.65 -3.26 -28.55
C ARG A 323 0.56 -2.74 -29.46
N THR A 324 0.45 -1.42 -29.65
CA THR A 324 -0.47 -0.81 -30.64
C THR A 324 -0.16 -1.33 -32.04
N ALA A 325 1.10 -1.32 -32.46
CA ALA A 325 1.51 -1.83 -33.77
C ALA A 325 1.24 -3.33 -33.93
N PHE A 326 1.45 -4.13 -32.88
CA PHE A 326 1.10 -5.55 -32.88
C PHE A 326 -0.41 -5.78 -32.99
N ALA A 327 -1.22 -5.05 -32.21
CA ALA A 327 -2.68 -5.13 -32.28
C ALA A 327 -3.21 -4.76 -33.67
N ASN A 328 -2.64 -3.73 -34.29
CA ASN A 328 -2.94 -3.37 -35.68
C ASN A 328 -2.60 -4.52 -36.63
N ARG A 329 -1.44 -5.18 -36.47
CA ARG A 329 -1.08 -6.34 -37.32
C ARG A 329 -2.04 -7.51 -37.12
N LEU A 330 -2.49 -7.80 -35.90
CA LEU A 330 -3.44 -8.88 -35.64
C LEU A 330 -4.82 -8.65 -36.28
N THR A 331 -5.15 -7.39 -36.57
CA THR A 331 -6.52 -6.96 -36.95
C THR A 331 -6.59 -6.23 -38.28
N ASP A 332 -5.51 -6.21 -39.07
CA ASP A 332 -5.44 -5.54 -40.38
C ASP A 332 -6.19 -6.27 -41.50
N GLY A 333 -6.88 -7.38 -41.18
CA GLY A 333 -7.57 -8.24 -42.14
C GLY A 333 -6.66 -9.17 -42.95
N GLN A 334 -5.33 -9.06 -42.78
CA GLN A 334 -4.32 -9.84 -43.49
C GLN A 334 -3.55 -10.80 -42.56
N HIS A 335 -3.95 -10.92 -41.29
CA HIS A 335 -3.39 -11.87 -40.35
C HIS A 335 -4.08 -13.23 -40.49
N PRO A 336 -3.37 -14.30 -40.91
CA PRO A 336 -4.01 -15.55 -41.36
C PRO A 336 -4.64 -16.37 -40.23
N LEU A 337 -4.25 -16.13 -38.97
CA LEU A 337 -4.68 -16.97 -37.84
C LEU A 337 -5.75 -16.32 -36.96
N THR A 338 -5.75 -14.99 -36.81
CA THR A 338 -6.54 -14.33 -35.76
C THR A 338 -8.03 -14.44 -35.98
N ALA A 339 -8.50 -14.19 -37.21
CA ALA A 339 -9.90 -14.38 -37.56
C ALA A 339 -10.33 -15.84 -37.38
N ARG A 340 -9.51 -16.80 -37.84
CA ARG A 340 -9.79 -18.24 -37.71
C ARG A 340 -9.92 -18.67 -36.25
N VAL A 341 -9.02 -18.22 -35.38
CA VAL A 341 -9.04 -18.54 -33.94
C VAL A 341 -10.27 -17.97 -33.27
N LEU A 342 -10.64 -16.72 -33.58
CA LEU A 342 -11.84 -16.10 -33.02
C LEU A 342 -13.13 -16.82 -33.48
N VAL A 343 -13.25 -17.13 -34.77
CA VAL A 343 -14.42 -17.86 -35.29
C VAL A 343 -14.53 -19.22 -34.60
N ASN A 344 -13.43 -19.99 -34.53
CA ASN A 344 -13.44 -21.29 -33.85
C ASN A 344 -13.89 -21.18 -32.38
N ARG A 345 -13.50 -20.11 -31.68
CA ARG A 345 -13.92 -19.86 -30.28
C ARG A 345 -15.39 -19.50 -30.18
N PHE A 346 -15.90 -18.65 -31.07
CA PHE A 346 -17.32 -18.31 -31.08
C PHE A 346 -18.17 -19.54 -31.34
N TRP A 347 -17.75 -20.41 -32.27
CA TRP A 347 -18.43 -21.66 -32.56
C TRP A 347 -18.36 -22.67 -31.42
N LEU A 348 -17.27 -22.74 -30.67
CA LEU A 348 -17.15 -23.62 -29.50
C LEU A 348 -18.12 -23.25 -28.37
N HIS A 349 -18.52 -21.98 -28.28
CA HIS A 349 -19.36 -21.43 -27.22
C HIS A 349 -20.79 -21.08 -27.68
N HIS A 350 -21.12 -21.38 -28.93
CA HIS A 350 -22.47 -21.33 -29.48
C HIS A 350 -23.09 -22.72 -29.44
#